data_AF-A0A9E1RU98-F1
#
_entry.id   AF-A0A9E1RU98-F1
#
_cell.length_a   1.000
_cell.length_b   1.000
_cell.length_c   1.000
_cell.angle_alpha   90.00
_cell.angle_beta   90.00
_cell.angle_gamma   90.00
#
_symmetry.space_group_name_H-M   'P 1'
#
loop_
_entity.id
_entity.type
_entity.pdbx_description
1 polymer ?
#
loop_
_entity_poly.entity_id
_entity_poly.type
_entity_poly.pdbx_seq_one_letter_code
_entity_poly.pdbx_strand_id
1 'polypeptide(L)'
;MTTTELSAPHGNVTDLETFRTKCANFLDQHATGISVAETNDPRHESTHHECVAFQQAAAAAGLAGLTYPVEYGGQGLTDAHQQIWREEASKHPL
;
A
#
# COMPACT_ATOMS: atom_id res chain seq x y z
N MET A 1 17.72 -15.07 31.08
CA MET A 1 16.82 -15.51 30.00
C MET A 1 15.54 -14.72 30.14
N THR A 2 15.31 -13.74 29.28
CA THR A 2 14.03 -13.03 29.19
C THR A 2 13.88 -12.61 27.74
N THR A 3 13.36 -13.54 26.94
CA THR A 3 12.87 -13.25 25.59
C THR A 3 11.62 -12.40 25.76
N THR A 4 11.75 -11.11 25.50
CA THR A 4 10.62 -10.19 25.35
C THR A 4 9.92 -10.52 24.03
N GLU A 5 8.92 -11.40 24.09
CA GLU A 5 7.98 -11.59 22.98
C GLU A 5 7.01 -10.40 22.96
N LEU A 6 7.40 -9.33 22.25
CA LEU A 6 6.45 -8.31 21.77
C LEU A 6 5.69 -8.94 20.59
N SER A 7 4.68 -9.75 20.89
CA SER A 7 3.75 -10.26 19.88
C SER A 7 2.77 -9.15 19.51
N ALA A 8 3.08 -8.40 18.45
CA ALA A 8 2.09 -7.55 17.79
C ALA A 8 1.12 -8.46 17.01
N PRO A 9 -0.21 -8.26 17.10
CA PRO A 9 -1.22 -9.15 16.51
C PRO A 9 -1.23 -9.18 14.96
N HIS A 10 -0.41 -8.35 14.30
CA HIS A 10 -0.35 -8.14 12.84
C HIS A 10 0.80 -8.93 12.18
N GLY A 11 0.92 -10.22 12.43
CA GLY A 11 2.03 -11.03 11.91
C GLY A 11 1.74 -12.51 11.72
N ASN A 12 0.51 -12.96 11.95
CA ASN A 12 0.15 -14.35 11.73
C ASN A 12 -0.20 -14.59 10.26
N VAL A 13 0.01 -15.81 9.77
CA VAL A 13 -0.15 -16.16 8.34
C VAL A 13 -1.53 -15.78 7.80
N THR A 14 -2.60 -15.99 8.57
CA THR A 14 -3.98 -15.63 8.18
C THR A 14 -4.19 -14.12 8.03
N ASP A 15 -3.54 -13.33 8.88
CA ASP A 15 -3.58 -11.87 8.84
C ASP A 15 -2.83 -11.35 7.59
N LEU A 16 -1.66 -11.91 7.31
CA LEU A 16 -0.89 -11.60 6.10
C LEU A 16 -1.62 -11.96 4.79
N GLU A 17 -2.30 -13.10 4.73
CA GLU A 17 -3.10 -13.51 3.57
C GLU A 17 -4.35 -12.62 3.38
N THR A 18 -4.97 -12.20 4.48
CA THR A 18 -6.07 -11.23 4.46
C THR A 18 -5.58 -9.89 3.93
N PHE A 19 -4.42 -9.43 4.40
CA PHE A 19 -3.78 -8.21 3.94
C PHE A 19 -3.39 -8.28 2.47
N ARG A 20 -2.83 -9.40 2.01
CA ARG A 20 -2.52 -9.65 0.60
C ARG A 20 -3.77 -9.51 -0.27
N THR A 21 -4.87 -10.13 0.13
CA THR A 21 -6.16 -10.03 -0.58
C THR A 21 -6.67 -8.58 -0.63
N LYS A 22 -6.54 -7.83 0.48
CA LYS A 22 -6.89 -6.41 0.53
C LYS A 22 -6.03 -5.58 -0.43
N CYS A 23 -4.72 -5.82 -0.47
CA CYS A 23 -3.78 -5.13 -1.38
C CYS A 23 -4.11 -5.43 -2.84
N ALA A 24 -4.33 -6.70 -3.19
CA ALA A 24 -4.69 -7.10 -4.54
C ALA A 24 -5.99 -6.43 -5.01
N ASN A 25 -7.05 -6.46 -4.20
CA ASN A 25 -8.32 -5.80 -4.54
C ASN A 25 -8.17 -4.28 -4.69
N PHE A 26 -7.37 -3.64 -3.83
CA PHE A 26 -7.11 -2.20 -3.94
C PHE A 26 -6.35 -1.86 -5.22
N LEU A 27 -5.28 -2.60 -5.52
CA LEU A 27 -4.45 -2.36 -6.70
C LEU A 27 -5.21 -2.69 -7.99
N ASP A 28 -6.04 -3.73 -8.03
CA ASP A 28 -6.89 -4.03 -9.19
C ASP A 28 -7.86 -2.88 -9.51
N GLN A 29 -8.41 -2.23 -8.47
CA GLN A 29 -9.35 -1.12 -8.61
C GLN A 29 -8.68 0.23 -8.91
N HIS A 30 -7.46 0.46 -8.39
CA HIS A 30 -6.83 1.78 -8.38
C HIS A 30 -5.51 1.88 -9.16
N ALA A 31 -4.81 0.77 -9.40
CA ALA A 31 -3.57 0.70 -10.18
C ALA A 31 -3.87 0.23 -11.61
N THR A 32 -4.71 0.98 -12.31
CA THR A 32 -5.15 0.70 -13.68
C THR A 32 -4.15 1.19 -14.75
N GLY A 33 -2.95 1.59 -14.34
CA GLY A 33 -1.96 2.26 -15.18
C GLY A 33 -2.29 3.72 -15.45
N ILE A 34 -1.29 4.59 -15.38
CA ILE A 34 -1.39 5.93 -15.98
C ILE A 34 -1.53 5.69 -17.48
N SER A 35 -2.71 6.00 -18.02
CA SER A 35 -2.90 6.02 -19.47
C SER A 35 -2.01 7.13 -20.02
N VAL A 36 -0.80 6.76 -20.45
CA VAL A 36 0.09 7.65 -21.20
C VAL A 36 -0.56 7.83 -22.57
N ALA A 37 -1.63 8.62 -22.63
CA ALA A 37 -2.15 9.14 -23.86
C ALA A 37 -0.99 9.92 -24.49
N GLU A 38 -0.43 9.33 -25.52
CA GLU A 38 0.67 9.77 -26.34
C GLU A 38 0.79 11.31 -26.43
N THR A 39 1.69 11.91 -25.64
CA THR A 39 2.59 13.03 -26.01
C THR A 39 3.15 13.77 -24.78
N ASN A 40 4.37 13.38 -24.38
CA ASN A 40 5.47 14.25 -23.98
C ASN A 40 5.21 15.44 -23.02
N ASP A 41 4.65 15.23 -21.82
CA ASP A 41 5.07 16.03 -20.66
C ASP A 41 4.88 15.26 -19.32
N PRO A 42 5.96 14.93 -18.58
CA PRO A 42 5.87 14.24 -17.29
C PRO A 42 5.33 15.12 -16.13
N ARG A 43 4.85 16.35 -16.41
CA ARG A 43 4.20 17.26 -15.45
C ARG A 43 2.74 17.55 -15.80
N HIS A 44 2.11 16.75 -16.67
CA HIS A 44 0.70 16.95 -17.00
C HIS A 44 -0.13 16.95 -15.71
N GLU A 45 -0.84 18.05 -15.44
CA GLU A 45 -1.65 18.22 -14.23
C GLU A 45 -2.60 17.04 -14.03
N SER A 46 -3.12 16.46 -15.12
CA SER A 46 -3.94 15.24 -15.10
C SER A 46 -3.23 14.05 -14.44
N THR A 47 -1.96 13.80 -14.75
CA THR A 47 -1.18 12.72 -14.12
C THR A 47 -0.94 12.99 -12.64
N HIS A 48 -0.72 14.25 -12.26
CA HIS A 48 -0.61 14.63 -10.84
C HIS A 48 -1.93 14.39 -10.09
N HIS A 49 -3.08 14.75 -10.69
CA HIS A 49 -4.39 14.51 -10.11
C HIS A 49 -4.68 13.01 -9.92
N GLU A 50 -4.30 12.17 -10.88
CA GLU A 50 -4.42 10.71 -10.76
C GLU A 50 -3.53 10.15 -9.65
N CYS A 51 -2.27 10.60 -9.56
CA CYS A 51 -1.38 10.21 -8.46
C CYS A 51 -1.90 10.65 -7.09
N VAL A 52 -2.44 11.87 -6.98
CA VAL A 52 -3.04 12.39 -5.73
C VAL A 52 -4.27 11.56 -5.35
N ALA A 53 -5.15 11.25 -6.31
CA ALA A 53 -6.33 10.43 -6.08
C ALA A 53 -5.94 9.02 -5.61
N PHE A 54 -4.93 8.40 -6.22
CA PHE A 54 -4.40 7.11 -5.79
C PHE A 54 -3.86 7.17 -4.35
N GLN A 55 -3.02 8.16 -4.02
CA GLN A 55 -2.45 8.30 -2.68
C GLN A 55 -3.53 8.58 -1.61
N GLN A 56 -4.55 9.37 -1.94
CA GLN A 56 -5.70 9.60 -1.06
C GLN A 56 -6.52 8.32 -0.85
N ALA A 57 -6.77 7.54 -1.90
CA ALA A 57 -7.46 6.26 -1.80
C ALA A 57 -6.65 5.26 -0.95
N ALA A 58 -5.33 5.21 -1.14
CA ALA A 58 -4.43 4.37 -0.35
C ALA A 58 -4.43 4.78 1.13
N ALA A 59 -4.42 6.09 1.42
CA ALA A 59 -4.53 6.59 2.79
C ALA A 59 -5.88 6.24 3.42
N ALA A 60 -6.99 6.44 2.72
CA ALA A 60 -8.33 6.10 3.18
C ALA A 60 -8.50 4.58 3.42
N ALA A 61 -7.84 3.74 2.61
CA ALA A 61 -7.83 2.30 2.77
C ALA A 61 -6.90 1.82 3.91
N GLY A 62 -6.14 2.71 4.55
CA GLY A 62 -5.13 2.33 5.54
C GLY A 62 -3.96 1.55 4.92
N LEU A 63 -3.60 1.90 3.69
CA LEU A 63 -2.47 1.33 2.94
C LEU A 63 -1.32 2.35 2.83
N ALA A 64 -1.53 3.60 3.23
CA ALA A 64 -0.47 4.58 3.42
C ALA A 64 0.21 4.40 4.78
N GLY A 65 1.54 4.57 4.81
CA GLY A 65 2.30 4.54 6.06
C GLY A 65 2.22 3.21 6.81
N LEU A 66 2.28 2.08 6.09
CA LEU A 66 2.10 0.73 6.65
C LEU A 66 2.89 0.49 7.93
N THR A 67 4.20 0.79 7.93
CA THR A 67 5.10 0.54 9.07
C THR A 67 5.21 1.71 10.03
N TYR A 68 4.60 2.86 9.73
CA TYR A 68 4.64 4.01 10.62
C TYR A 68 3.80 3.75 11.87
N PRO A 69 4.24 4.17 13.06
CA PRO A 69 3.45 4.03 14.27
C PRO A 69 2.08 4.73 14.17
N VAL A 70 1.07 4.14 14.81
CA VAL A 70 -0.29 4.68 14.85
C VAL A 70 -0.37 6.06 15.52
N GLU A 71 0.54 6.36 16.45
CA GLU A 71 0.62 7.68 17.11
C GLU A 71 0.94 8.82 16.14
N TYR A 72 1.55 8.51 14.98
CA TYR A 72 1.84 9.46 13.91
C TYR A 72 0.87 9.34 12.72
N GLY A 73 -0.22 8.58 12.87
CA GLY A 73 -1.20 8.35 11.81
C GLY A 73 -0.82 7.25 10.80
N GLY A 74 0.19 6.43 11.11
CA GLY A 74 0.50 5.23 10.35
C GLY A 74 -0.36 4.03 10.76
N GLN A 75 -0.07 2.85 10.19
CA GLN A 75 -0.84 1.63 10.45
C GLN A 75 -0.19 0.69 11.48
N GLY A 76 1.05 0.94 11.90
CA GLY A 76 1.77 0.12 12.87
C GLY A 76 1.97 -1.33 12.43
N LEU A 77 1.93 -1.60 11.12
CA LEU A 77 2.10 -2.92 10.55
C LEU A 77 3.57 -3.32 10.48
N THR A 78 3.80 -4.61 10.31
CA THR A 78 5.14 -5.21 10.31
C THR A 78 5.82 -5.09 8.94
N ASP A 79 7.13 -5.34 8.88
CA ASP A 79 7.89 -5.36 7.63
C ASP A 79 7.34 -6.40 6.64
N ALA A 80 6.79 -7.51 7.14
CA ALA A 80 6.10 -8.52 6.32
C ALA A 80 4.91 -7.94 5.53
N HIS A 81 4.16 -7.00 6.12
CA HIS A 81 3.09 -6.30 5.43
C HIS A 81 3.64 -5.38 4.34
N GLN A 82 4.75 -4.70 4.62
CA GLN A 82 5.42 -3.87 3.62
C GLN A 82 5.94 -4.71 2.45
N GLN A 83 6.48 -5.90 2.71
CA GLN A 83 6.90 -6.82 1.66
C GLN A 83 5.72 -7.24 0.79
N ILE A 84 4.60 -7.67 1.37
CA ILE A 84 3.40 -8.07 0.62
C ILE A 84 2.88 -6.92 -0.25
N TRP A 85 2.83 -5.70 0.30
CA TRP A 85 2.44 -4.53 -0.49
C TRP A 85 3.33 -4.34 -1.71
N ARG A 86 4.66 -4.44 -1.56
CA ARG A 86 5.61 -4.33 -2.69
C ARG A 86 5.46 -5.46 -3.69
N GLU A 87 5.23 -6.69 -3.23
CA GLU A 87 5.00 -7.86 -4.07
C GLU A 87 3.73 -7.71 -4.92
N GLU A 88 2.61 -7.29 -4.32
CA GLU A 88 1.36 -7.08 -5.05
C GLU A 88 1.44 -5.86 -5.96
N ALA A 89 2.07 -4.76 -5.52
CA ALA A 89 2.31 -3.57 -6.32
C ALA A 89 3.10 -3.88 -7.59
N SER A 90 4.09 -4.79 -7.51
CA SER A 90 4.92 -5.19 -8.66
C SER A 90 4.15 -5.98 -9.73
N LYS A 91 2.95 -6.48 -9.41
CA LYS A 91 2.07 -7.19 -10.37
C LYS A 91 1.14 -6.26 -11.12
N HIS A 92 1.03 -4.99 -10.72
CA HIS A 92 0.10 -4.03 -11.29
C HIS A 92 0.83 -2.88 -11.98
N PRO A 93 0.26 -2.32 -13.06
CA PRO A 93 0.77 -1.10 -13.65
C PRO A 93 0.42 0.09 -12.75
N LEU A 94 1.38 0.51 -11.91
CA LEU A 94 1.32 1.73 -11.10
C LEU A 94 1.75 2.97 -11.89
#